data_AF-A2X783-F1
#
_entry.id   AF-A2X783-F1
#
_cell.length_a   1.000
_cell.length_b   1.000
_cell.length_c   1.000
_cell.angle_alpha   90.00
_cell.angle_beta   90.00
_cell.angle_gamma   90.00
#
_symmetry.space_group_name_H-M   'P 1'
#
loop_
_entity.id
_entity.type
_entity.pdbx_description
1 polymer ?
#
loop_
_entity_poly.entity_id
_entity_poly.type
_entity_poly.pdbx_seq_one_letter_code
_entity_poly.pdbx_strand_id
1 'polypeptide(L)'
;MLMVEFRGSYGEVRWLLLLVVNAPEVAAWKDEDGHWSQLGLISFFGACPNVQNLFGELGINDRLQWKEHSMIFSMPNKSAEFCRFDIPETLLASLNGIWAIPANNEMLTWPEKAKFALGFFPAMVDGQAYVKAQDGQIVSELMKMHI
;
A
#
# COMPACT_ATOMS: atom_id res chain seq x y z
N MET A 1 24.78 -10.75 -17.56
CA MET A 1 23.85 -10.30 -18.62
C MET A 1 22.83 -11.40 -18.83
N LEU A 2 21.55 -11.14 -18.56
CA LEU A 2 20.47 -12.01 -19.07
C LEU A 2 19.23 -11.15 -19.32
N MET A 3 18.94 -11.00 -20.62
CA MET A 3 17.81 -10.27 -21.18
C MET A 3 16.74 -11.33 -21.48
N VAL A 4 15.52 -11.16 -20.98
CA VAL A 4 14.40 -12.07 -21.31
C VAL A 4 13.26 -11.25 -21.86
N GLU A 5 13.00 -11.47 -23.15
CA GLU A 5 11.96 -10.88 -23.99
C GLU A 5 10.77 -11.85 -24.05
N PHE A 6 9.52 -11.39 -23.99
CA PHE A 6 8.40 -12.11 -24.65
C PHE A 6 7.27 -11.19 -25.12
N ARG A 7 6.73 -11.53 -26.29
CA ARG A 7 5.73 -10.87 -27.14
C ARG A 7 4.32 -11.49 -26.98
N GLY A 8 3.27 -10.68 -26.94
CA GLY A 8 1.87 -11.04 -27.18
C GLY A 8 0.84 -9.91 -26.96
N SER A 9 0.12 -9.50 -28.02
CA SER A 9 -1.33 -9.28 -28.05
C SER A 9 -1.71 -8.99 -29.51
N TYR A 10 -2.40 -9.93 -30.15
CA TYR A 10 -2.71 -9.92 -31.60
C TYR A 10 -1.47 -9.79 -32.50
N GLY A 11 -0.57 -10.77 -32.42
CA GLY A 11 0.76 -10.62 -33.02
C GLY A 11 1.56 -9.57 -32.24
N GLU A 12 2.12 -10.01 -31.11
CA GLU A 12 3.21 -9.35 -30.38
C GLU A 12 2.93 -8.06 -29.58
N VAL A 13 2.82 -8.18 -28.24
CA VAL A 13 3.09 -7.12 -27.24
C VAL A 13 4.05 -7.54 -26.13
N ARG A 14 5.06 -6.72 -25.86
CA ARG A 14 6.12 -7.05 -24.92
C ARG A 14 5.83 -6.46 -23.54
N TRP A 15 5.86 -7.29 -22.50
CA TRP A 15 5.93 -6.88 -21.09
C TRP A 15 7.27 -7.30 -20.52
N LEU A 16 7.78 -6.53 -19.56
CA LEU A 16 9.10 -6.78 -18.99
C LEU A 16 8.93 -6.50 -17.50
N LEU A 17 9.20 -7.46 -16.61
CA LEU A 17 9.18 -7.28 -15.17
C LEU A 17 10.64 -7.41 -14.70
N LEU A 18 11.13 -6.42 -13.96
CA LEU A 18 12.50 -6.42 -13.47
C LEU A 18 12.55 -7.27 -12.19
N LEU A 19 12.86 -8.55 -12.32
CA LEU A 19 13.16 -9.43 -11.19
C LEU A 19 14.67 -9.55 -11.04
N VAL A 20 15.21 -8.88 -10.03
CA VAL A 20 16.55 -9.18 -9.51
C VAL A 20 16.47 -10.57 -8.88
N VAL A 21 17.07 -11.57 -9.53
CA VAL A 21 17.18 -12.97 -9.03
C VAL A 21 18.00 -13.10 -7.73
N ASN A 22 18.43 -11.99 -7.10
CA ASN A 22 19.24 -12.00 -5.88
C ASN A 22 18.56 -11.34 -4.65
N ALA A 23 17.26 -11.03 -4.72
CA ALA A 23 16.52 -10.58 -3.54
C ALA A 23 15.48 -11.66 -3.17
N PRO A 24 15.69 -12.43 -2.07
CA PRO A 24 14.89 -13.59 -1.75
C PRO A 24 13.41 -13.28 -1.50
N GLU A 25 13.07 -12.03 -1.16
CA GLU A 25 11.69 -11.64 -0.85
C GLU A 25 10.87 -11.25 -2.10
N VAL A 26 11.50 -11.07 -3.26
CA VAL A 26 10.84 -10.57 -4.48
C VAL A 26 10.89 -11.56 -5.64
N ALA A 27 11.35 -12.80 -5.43
CA ALA A 27 11.53 -13.74 -6.52
C ALA A 27 10.19 -14.27 -7.08
N ALA A 28 10.18 -14.51 -8.38
CA ALA A 28 9.12 -15.22 -9.08
C ALA A 28 9.72 -16.25 -10.04
N TRP A 29 9.02 -17.36 -10.24
CA TRP A 29 9.39 -18.41 -11.19
C TRP A 29 8.18 -18.81 -12.03
N LYS A 30 8.47 -19.38 -13.20
CA LYS A 30 7.47 -19.89 -14.13
C LYS A 30 7.47 -21.41 -14.07
N ASP A 31 6.31 -22.02 -13.93
CA ASP A 31 6.16 -23.48 -13.94
C ASP A 31 6.19 -24.05 -15.37
N GLU A 32 6.14 -25.39 -15.49
CA GLU A 32 6.16 -26.10 -16.77
C GLU A 32 4.92 -25.80 -17.63
N ASP A 33 3.79 -25.48 -16.99
CA ASP A 33 2.53 -25.08 -17.64
C ASP A 33 2.52 -23.61 -18.08
N GLY A 34 3.53 -22.85 -17.65
CA GLY A 34 3.73 -21.46 -17.98
C GLY A 34 3.02 -20.45 -17.09
N HIS A 35 2.52 -20.86 -15.93
CA HIS A 35 2.03 -19.97 -14.89
C HIS A 35 3.17 -19.39 -14.06
N TRP A 36 2.99 -18.15 -13.60
CA TRP A 36 3.95 -17.46 -12.75
C TRP A 36 3.54 -17.57 -11.29
N SER A 37 4.47 -18.04 -10.47
CA SER A 37 4.34 -18.07 -9.01
C SER A 37 5.36 -17.11 -8.39
N GLN A 38 4.93 -16.39 -7.35
CA GLN A 38 5.71 -15.37 -6.64
C GLN A 38 5.87 -15.80 -5.18
N LEU A 39 7.01 -15.45 -4.56
CA LEU A 39 7.23 -15.75 -3.14
C LEU A 39 6.36 -14.89 -2.21
N GLY A 40 6.00 -13.69 -2.62
CA GLY A 40 5.19 -12.76 -1.84
C GLY A 40 4.39 -11.81 -2.71
N LEU A 41 3.26 -11.33 -2.17
CA LEU A 41 2.48 -10.26 -2.78
C LEU A 41 3.13 -8.92 -2.42
N ILE A 42 3.62 -8.21 -3.43
CA ILE A 42 4.31 -6.93 -3.25
C ILE A 42 3.47 -5.81 -3.85
N SER A 43 3.28 -4.73 -3.09
CA SER A 43 2.65 -3.50 -3.55
C SER A 43 3.61 -2.33 -3.34
N PHE A 44 3.76 -1.49 -4.37
CA PHE A 44 4.57 -0.29 -4.30
C PHE A 44 3.72 0.92 -3.89
N PHE A 45 4.24 1.74 -2.99
CA PHE A 45 3.57 2.94 -2.52
C PHE A 45 4.17 4.20 -3.13
N GLY A 46 3.33 5.21 -3.36
CA GLY A 46 3.76 6.54 -3.81
C GLY A 46 4.73 7.23 -2.85
N ALA A 47 4.71 6.86 -1.57
CA ALA A 47 5.58 7.41 -0.54
C ALA A 47 7.02 6.84 -0.54
N CYS A 48 7.40 6.03 -1.54
CA CYS A 48 8.74 5.44 -1.66
C CYS A 48 9.58 6.18 -2.72
N PRO A 49 10.20 7.34 -2.40
CA PRO A 49 10.89 8.17 -3.39
C PRO A 49 12.09 7.45 -4.03
N ASN A 50 12.81 6.63 -3.27
CA ASN A 50 13.96 5.88 -3.80
C ASN A 50 13.53 4.84 -4.85
N VAL A 51 12.37 4.21 -4.68
CA VAL A 51 11.84 3.25 -5.66
C VAL A 51 11.37 3.99 -6.90
N GLN A 52 10.71 5.13 -6.75
CA GLN A 52 10.30 5.95 -7.90
C GLN A 52 11.51 6.44 -8.71
N ASN A 53 12.56 6.91 -8.02
CA ASN A 53 13.79 7.32 -8.68
C ASN A 53 14.43 6.16 -9.45
N LEU A 54 14.52 4.97 -8.85
CA LEU A 54 15.06 3.78 -9.51
C LEU A 54 14.27 3.40 -10.78
N PHE A 55 12.95 3.42 -10.72
CA PHE A 55 12.11 3.13 -11.88
C PHE A 55 12.23 4.21 -12.97
N GLY A 56 12.42 5.47 -12.55
CA GLY A 56 12.69 6.60 -13.44
C GLY A 56 14.04 6.50 -14.13
N GLU A 57 15.10 6.22 -13.39
CA GLU A 57 16.48 6.06 -13.91
C GLU A 57 16.57 4.89 -14.90
N LEU A 58 15.85 3.80 -14.65
CA LEU A 58 15.78 2.64 -15.54
C LEU A 58 14.81 2.82 -16.71
N GLY A 59 14.01 3.88 -16.72
CA GLY A 59 13.02 4.16 -17.77
C GLY A 59 11.88 3.13 -17.83
N ILE A 60 11.47 2.60 -16.68
CA ILE A 60 10.48 1.50 -16.57
C ILE A 60 9.22 1.87 -15.76
N ASN A 61 8.95 3.17 -15.62
CA ASN A 61 7.80 3.69 -14.87
C ASN A 61 6.45 3.17 -15.38
N ASP A 62 6.33 2.87 -16.68
CA ASP A 62 5.13 2.35 -17.33
C ASP A 62 4.70 0.95 -16.82
N ARG A 63 5.60 0.25 -16.11
CA ARG A 63 5.32 -1.07 -15.52
C ARG A 63 4.61 -0.99 -14.18
N LEU A 64 4.59 0.18 -13.55
CA LEU A 64 3.85 0.38 -12.30
C LEU A 64 2.37 0.54 -12.62
N GLN A 65 1.60 -0.50 -12.29
CA GLN A 65 0.15 -0.49 -12.44
C GLN A 65 -0.50 0.17 -11.23
N TRP A 66 -0.60 1.50 -11.26
CA TRP A 66 -1.30 2.26 -10.23
C TRP A 66 -2.77 1.82 -10.14
N LYS A 67 -3.23 1.63 -8.90
CA LYS A 67 -4.62 1.34 -8.57
C LYS A 67 -5.27 2.59 -7.99
N GLU A 68 -6.60 2.58 -7.96
CA GLU A 68 -7.37 3.65 -7.34
C GLU A 68 -6.94 3.84 -5.88
N HIS A 69 -6.93 5.09 -5.42
CA HIS A 69 -6.49 5.46 -4.09
C HIS A 69 -7.55 5.10 -3.05
N SER A 70 -7.70 3.81 -2.78
CA SER A 70 -8.72 3.27 -1.90
C SER A 70 -8.19 2.11 -1.06
N MET A 71 -8.61 2.04 0.19
CA MET A 71 -8.38 0.88 1.04
C MET A 71 -9.67 0.08 1.18
N ILE A 72 -9.64 -1.21 0.84
CA ILE A 72 -10.80 -2.10 0.86
C ILE A 72 -10.59 -3.15 1.94
N PHE A 73 -11.56 -3.29 2.84
CA PHE A 73 -11.55 -4.26 3.92
C PHE A 73 -12.73 -5.22 3.78
N SER A 74 -12.51 -6.50 4.03
CA SER A 74 -13.60 -7.46 4.17
C SER A 74 -14.28 -7.29 5.52
N MET A 75 -15.61 -7.40 5.55
CA MET A 75 -16.40 -7.29 6.78
C MET A 75 -16.60 -8.68 7.39
N PRO A 76 -16.00 -9.01 8.55
CA PRO A 76 -16.14 -10.34 9.15
C PRO A 76 -17.58 -10.67 9.52
N ASN A 77 -18.36 -9.66 9.92
CA ASN A 77 -19.74 -9.79 10.38
C ASN A 77 -20.76 -9.83 9.24
N LYS A 78 -20.35 -9.55 7.99
CA LYS A 78 -21.22 -9.51 6.82
C LYS A 78 -20.53 -10.17 5.62
N SER A 79 -20.82 -11.45 5.41
CA SER A 79 -20.21 -12.19 4.30
C SER A 79 -20.57 -11.54 2.97
N ALA A 80 -19.56 -11.30 2.12
CA ALA A 80 -19.65 -10.66 0.80
C ALA A 80 -19.88 -9.14 0.77
N GLU A 81 -19.84 -8.45 1.91
CA GLU A 81 -19.77 -6.98 1.94
C GLU A 81 -18.32 -6.50 2.15
N PHE A 82 -17.93 -5.51 1.36
CA PHE A 82 -16.62 -4.87 1.44
C PHE A 82 -16.79 -3.43 1.89
N CYS A 83 -16.00 -3.05 2.90
CA CYS A 83 -15.93 -1.70 3.41
C CYS A 83 -14.80 -0.96 2.70
N ARG A 84 -15.09 0.23 2.15
CA ARG A 84 -14.13 0.99 1.35
C ARG A 84 -13.82 2.34 1.99
N PHE A 85 -12.54 2.69 2.04
CA PHE A 85 -12.05 4.02 2.39
C PHE A 85 -11.51 4.66 1.13
N ASP A 86 -12.30 5.55 0.55
CA ASP A 86 -11.92 6.30 -0.65
C ASP A 86 -11.20 7.58 -0.29
N ILE A 87 -10.04 7.79 -0.92
CA ILE A 87 -9.18 8.93 -0.69
C ILE A 87 -9.32 9.84 -1.92
N PRO A 88 -10.06 10.95 -1.84
CA PRO A 88 -10.31 11.79 -3.00
C PRO A 88 -8.99 12.39 -3.51
N GLU A 89 -8.77 12.32 -4.82
CA GLU A 89 -7.57 12.88 -5.46
C GLU A 89 -7.53 14.42 -5.40
N THR A 90 -8.68 15.07 -5.12
CA THR A 90 -8.84 16.52 -5.08
C THR A 90 -8.38 17.17 -3.79
N LEU A 91 -8.14 16.40 -2.73
CA LEU A 91 -7.69 16.90 -1.44
C LEU A 91 -6.15 16.80 -1.35
N LEU A 92 -5.51 17.69 -0.57
CA LEU A 92 -4.08 17.65 -0.26
C LEU A 92 -3.78 16.48 0.69
N ALA A 93 -2.73 15.70 0.46
CA ALA A 93 -2.43 14.42 1.15
C ALA A 93 -2.68 14.37 2.69
N SER A 94 -2.46 15.46 3.43
CA SER A 94 -2.76 15.55 4.87
C SER A 94 -4.25 15.61 5.21
N LEU A 95 -5.08 16.16 4.31
CA LEU A 95 -6.53 16.31 4.46
C LEU A 95 -7.30 15.07 3.97
N ASN A 96 -6.75 14.29 3.04
CA ASN A 96 -7.48 13.17 2.42
C ASN A 96 -7.68 12.02 3.41
N GLY A 97 -6.66 11.74 4.23
CA GLY A 97 -6.77 10.76 5.31
C GLY A 97 -7.77 11.17 6.39
N ILE A 98 -7.84 12.48 6.69
CA ILE A 98 -8.81 13.06 7.63
C ILE A 98 -10.24 13.00 7.06
N TRP A 99 -10.41 12.98 5.73
CA TRP A 99 -11.72 12.86 5.07
C TRP A 99 -12.21 11.41 4.92
N ALA A 100 -11.30 10.46 4.65
CA ALA A 100 -11.65 9.06 4.45
C ALA A 100 -12.25 8.40 5.70
N ILE A 101 -11.79 8.79 6.90
CA ILE A 101 -12.27 8.26 8.19
C ILE A 101 -13.74 8.66 8.50
N PRO A 102 -14.15 9.94 8.42
CA PRO A 102 -15.54 10.32 8.64
C PRO A 102 -16.46 9.83 7.54
N ALA A 103 -16.00 9.71 6.29
CA ALA A 103 -16.80 9.22 5.16
C ALA A 103 -17.25 7.75 5.32
N ASN A 104 -16.50 6.94 6.06
CA ASN A 104 -16.84 5.54 6.31
C ASN A 104 -17.70 5.36 7.57
N ASN A 105 -18.92 4.81 7.46
CA ASN A 105 -19.81 4.62 8.61
C ASN A 105 -19.96 3.16 9.06
N GLU A 106 -19.26 2.23 8.41
CA GLU A 106 -19.47 0.81 8.65
C GLU A 106 -18.40 0.19 9.54
N MET A 107 -17.18 0.75 9.56
CA MET A 107 -16.06 0.24 10.36
C MET A 107 -15.90 0.88 11.74
N LEU A 108 -16.17 2.18 11.88
CA LEU A 108 -15.96 2.92 13.13
C LEU A 108 -17.18 3.76 13.50
N THR A 109 -17.59 3.69 14.76
CA THR A 109 -18.62 4.57 15.31
C THR A 109 -18.09 6.00 15.50
N TRP A 110 -18.97 7.00 15.58
CA TRP A 110 -18.56 8.40 15.81
C TRP A 110 -17.70 8.62 17.07
N PRO A 111 -17.99 7.99 18.23
CA PRO A 111 -17.12 8.09 19.40
C PRO A 111 -15.72 7.50 19.16
N GLU A 112 -15.63 6.38 18.43
CA GLU A 112 -14.34 5.74 18.11
C GLU A 112 -13.54 6.60 17.13
N LYS A 113 -14.18 7.22 16.14
CA LYS A 113 -13.53 8.18 15.23
C LYS A 113 -12.92 9.36 16.00
N ALA A 114 -13.65 9.90 16.97
CA ALA A 114 -13.15 11.02 17.79
C ALA A 114 -11.94 10.61 18.64
N LYS A 115 -12.01 9.46 19.31
CA LYS A 115 -10.88 8.93 20.09
C LYS A 115 -9.67 8.62 19.22
N PHE A 116 -9.88 8.01 18.06
CA PHE A 116 -8.82 7.72 17.09
C PHE A 116 -8.12 9.01 16.63
N ALA A 117 -8.89 10.04 16.28
CA ALA A 117 -8.33 11.32 15.87
C ALA A 117 -7.50 11.98 16.99
N LEU A 118 -7.99 11.93 18.23
CA LEU A 118 -7.26 12.47 19.40
C LEU A 118 -5.97 11.70 19.68
N GLY A 119 -6.01 10.37 19.59
CA GLY A 119 -4.83 9.53 19.82
C GLY A 119 -3.78 9.65 18.71
N PHE A 120 -4.21 9.91 17.47
CA PHE A 120 -3.32 10.07 16.33
C PHE A 120 -2.73 11.49 16.23
N PHE A 121 -3.37 12.49 16.84
CA PHE A 121 -2.97 13.89 16.74
C PHE A 121 -1.52 14.17 17.20
N PRO A 122 -1.02 13.66 18.35
CA PRO A 122 0.37 13.86 18.76
C PRO A 122 1.37 13.27 17.76
N ALA A 123 1.05 12.12 17.17
CA ALA A 123 1.91 11.47 16.18
C ALA A 123 2.04 12.29 14.90
N MET A 124 1.00 13.01 14.48
CA MET A 124 1.04 13.89 13.32
C MET A 124 1.84 15.17 13.57
N VAL A 125 1.77 15.72 14.79
CA VAL A 125 2.41 17.01 15.14
C VAL A 125 3.90 16.83 15.44
N ASP A 126 4.25 15.85 16.27
CA ASP A 126 5.62 15.65 16.74
C ASP A 126 6.48 14.82 15.76
N GLY A 127 5.84 14.19 14.77
CA GLY A 127 6.48 13.54 13.64
C GLY A 127 7.55 12.52 14.04
N GLN A 128 8.74 12.65 13.46
CA GLN A 128 9.82 11.65 13.60
C GLN A 128 10.29 11.46 15.05
N ALA A 129 10.28 12.51 15.86
CA ALA A 129 10.74 12.44 17.25
C ALA A 129 9.80 11.57 18.09
N TYR A 130 8.49 11.73 17.88
CA TYR A 130 7.47 10.88 18.51
C TYR A 130 7.57 9.44 18.03
N VAL A 131 7.66 9.21 16.71
CA VAL A 131 7.77 7.84 16.16
C VAL A 131 8.95 7.08 16.78
N LYS A 132 10.12 7.73 16.90
CA LYS A 132 11.29 7.12 17.54
C LYS A 132 11.09 6.82 19.03
N ALA A 133 10.35 7.66 19.75
CA ALA A 133 10.06 7.44 21.16
C ALA A 133 9.14 6.22 21.39
N GLN A 134 8.36 5.83 20.37
CA GLN A 134 7.41 4.71 20.46
C GLN A 134 7.96 3.38 19.92
N ASP A 135 9.20 3.32 19.43
CA ASP A 135 9.80 2.12 18.80
C ASP A 135 9.85 0.89 19.72
N GLY A 136 9.94 1.12 21.03
CA GLY A 136 9.95 0.05 22.03
C GLY A 136 8.57 -0.44 22.48
N GLN A 137 7.49 0.11 21.95
CA GLN A 137 6.13 -0.19 22.41
C GLN A 137 5.39 -1.15 21.48
N ILE A 138 4.54 -2.00 22.08
CA ILE A 138 3.62 -2.85 21.33
C ILE A 138 2.41 -2.00 20.92
N VAL A 139 1.95 -2.16 19.67
CA VAL A 139 0.81 -1.40 19.12
C VAL A 139 -0.42 -1.43 20.05
N SER A 140 -0.72 -2.57 20.66
CA SER A 140 -1.86 -2.72 21.57
C SER A 140 -1.73 -1.90 22.85
N GLU A 141 -0.53 -1.68 23.36
CA GLU A 141 -0.26 -0.83 24.53
C GLU A 141 -0.34 0.64 24.15
N LEU A 142 0.25 1.00 23.00
CA LEU A 142 0.18 2.36 22.47
C LEU A 142 -1.25 2.82 22.24
N MET A 143 -2.10 1.95 21.69
CA MET A 143 -3.52 2.25 21.48
C MET A 143 -4.28 2.41 22.81
N LYS A 144 -3.99 1.60 23.83
CA LYS A 144 -4.61 1.73 25.16
C LYS A 144 -4.24 3.02 25.89
N MET A 145 -3.05 3.57 25.63
CA MET A 145 -2.64 4.84 26.23
C MET A 145 -3.37 6.05 25.61
N HIS A 146 -3.84 5.93 24.37
CA HIS A 146 -4.32 7.05 23.58
C HIS A 146 -5.84 7.01 23.26
N ILE A 147 -6.55 5.90 23.52
CA ILE A 147 -7.96 5.64 23.13
C ILE A 147 -8.74 5.01 24.29
#